data_AF-B0MCU3-F1
#
_entry.id   AF-B0MCU3-F1
#
_cell.length_a   1.000
_cell.length_b   1.000
_cell.length_c   1.000
_cell.angle_alpha   90.00
_cell.angle_beta   90.00
_cell.angle_gamma   90.00
#
_symmetry.space_group_name_H-M   'P 1'
#
loop_
_entity.id
_entity.type
_entity.pdbx_description
1 polymer ?
#
loop_
_entity_poly.entity_id
_entity_poly.type
_entity_poly.pdbx_seq_one_letter_code
_entity_poly.pdbx_strand_id
1 'polypeptide(L)'
;MDNITRGRLIQQGNLMRINNAFVEEASCVNNSVGNILISYSVPERNRPDSIQYIRLNLNRNTVILNSFGQSMCICCIQRGMWVNVIFSSRMTRSIPPQSNAVSVIVQRISLPPRPPLPPQRPSSVTTGRIVLIDFDNHFIVTENPRNMNDQNRFLITNSTTITNQFGLPIRLRDLQPGNMVRVTHANFQTPSVIPQTTAFHIQRL
;
A
#
# COMPACT_ATOMS: atom_id res chain seq x y z
N MET A 1 13.01 -2.01 -9.07
CA MET A 1 12.11 -3.10 -8.65
C MET A 1 13.00 -4.28 -8.31
N ASP A 2 13.17 -4.59 -7.04
CA ASP A 2 13.96 -5.75 -6.63
C ASP A 2 13.14 -6.99 -6.97
N ASN A 3 13.57 -7.76 -7.97
CA ASN A 3 12.97 -9.06 -8.29
C ASN A 3 13.32 -10.02 -7.15
N ILE A 4 12.50 -10.00 -6.10
CA ILE A 4 12.63 -10.90 -4.95
C ILE A 4 12.26 -12.31 -5.44
N THR A 5 13.27 -13.12 -5.71
CA THR A 5 13.11 -14.52 -6.13
C THR A 5 12.93 -15.43 -4.92
N ARG A 6 11.98 -16.37 -4.99
CA ARG A 6 11.80 -17.38 -3.94
C ARG A 6 13.10 -18.15 -3.75
N GLY A 7 13.55 -18.29 -2.50
CA GLY A 7 14.79 -19.04 -2.26
C GLY A 7 14.58 -20.54 -2.32
N ARG A 8 15.70 -21.25 -2.19
CA ARG A 8 15.81 -22.70 -2.42
C ARG A 8 15.80 -23.47 -1.11
N LEU A 9 15.43 -24.74 -1.22
CA LEU A 9 15.52 -25.71 -0.14
C LEU A 9 16.98 -26.17 0.03
N ILE A 10 17.50 -26.03 1.25
CA ILE A 10 18.86 -26.42 1.64
C ILE A 10 18.76 -27.44 2.78
N GLN A 11 19.40 -28.60 2.62
CA GLN A 11 19.47 -29.60 3.67
C GLN A 11 20.70 -29.37 4.56
N GLN A 12 20.51 -29.40 5.88
CA GLN A 12 21.54 -29.25 6.90
C GLN A 12 21.37 -30.37 7.95
N GLY A 13 21.81 -31.57 7.60
CA GLY A 13 21.63 -32.76 8.43
C GLY A 13 20.14 -33.11 8.61
N ASN A 14 19.67 -33.09 9.86
CA ASN A 14 18.28 -33.37 10.23
C ASN A 14 17.35 -32.15 10.10
N LEU A 15 17.88 -31.02 9.65
CA LEU A 15 17.13 -29.79 9.43
C LEU A 15 17.14 -29.42 7.96
N MET A 16 16.08 -28.73 7.57
CA MET A 16 15.92 -28.12 6.26
C MET A 16 15.80 -26.63 6.46
N ARG A 17 16.36 -25.86 5.53
CA ARG A 17 16.33 -24.41 5.53
C ARG A 17 15.83 -23.92 4.19
N ILE A 18 14.92 -22.95 4.22
CA ILE A 18 14.56 -22.16 3.05
C ILE A 18 14.74 -20.70 3.43
N ASN A 19 15.61 -20.01 2.70
CA ASN A 19 15.68 -18.55 2.79
C ASN A 19 14.66 -17.96 1.81
N ASN A 20 14.06 -16.84 2.16
CA ASN A 20 13.15 -16.09 1.29
C ASN A 20 12.02 -16.97 0.72
N ALA A 21 11.35 -17.73 1.59
CA ALA A 21 10.11 -18.41 1.26
C ALA A 21 8.95 -17.42 1.32
N PHE A 22 7.93 -17.61 0.48
CA PHE A 22 6.74 -16.77 0.49
C PHE A 22 5.60 -17.47 1.24
N VAL A 23 4.93 -16.76 2.14
CA VAL A 23 3.78 -17.29 2.88
C VAL A 23 2.53 -17.19 2.01
N GLU A 24 2.09 -18.33 1.49
CA GLU A 24 0.88 -18.46 0.66
C GLU A 24 -0.39 -18.46 1.52
N GLU A 25 -0.33 -19.12 2.68
CA GLU A 25 -1.42 -19.18 3.65
C GLU A 25 -0.84 -19.17 5.07
N ALA A 26 -1.57 -18.55 5.99
CA ALA A 26 -1.26 -18.62 7.42
C ALA A 26 -2.55 -18.87 8.19
N SER A 27 -2.53 -19.84 9.09
CA SER A 27 -3.62 -20.18 9.97
C SER A 27 -3.10 -20.27 11.39
N CYS A 28 -3.77 -19.62 12.32
CA CYS A 28 -3.51 -19.78 13.75
C CYS A 28 -4.82 -20.09 14.45
N VAL A 29 -4.77 -21.04 15.39
CA VAL A 29 -5.90 -21.32 16.29
C VAL A 29 -5.78 -20.44 17.53
N ASN A 30 -4.55 -20.31 18.02
CA ASN A 30 -4.16 -19.42 19.11
C ASN A 30 -2.67 -19.11 18.96
N ASN A 31 -2.11 -18.26 19.84
CA ASN A 31 -0.67 -17.96 19.84
C ASN A 31 0.23 -19.12 20.32
N SER A 32 -0.29 -20.33 20.48
CA SER A 32 0.49 -21.55 20.78
C SER A 32 0.52 -22.58 19.65
N VAL A 33 -0.45 -22.54 18.71
CA VAL A 33 -0.59 -23.52 17.64
C VAL A 33 -1.08 -22.85 16.36
N GLY A 34 -0.37 -23.10 15.27
CA GLY A 34 -0.74 -22.66 13.94
C GLY A 34 -0.08 -23.48 12.85
N ASN A 35 -0.33 -23.13 11.61
CA ASN A 35 0.37 -23.66 10.46
C ASN A 35 0.50 -22.58 9.38
N ILE A 36 1.55 -22.69 8.59
CA ILE A 36 1.77 -21.81 7.43
C ILE A 36 2.02 -22.67 6.20
N LEU A 37 1.45 -22.30 5.07
CA LEU A 37 1.80 -22.84 3.77
C LEU A 37 2.82 -21.90 3.15
N ILE A 38 4.01 -22.40 2.86
CA ILE A 38 5.06 -21.61 2.22
C ILE A 38 5.40 -22.17 0.84
N SER A 39 5.85 -21.28 -0.04
CA SER A 39 6.32 -21.63 -1.37
C SER A 39 7.79 -21.27 -1.57
N TYR A 40 8.50 -22.11 -2.31
CA TYR A 40 9.94 -22.02 -2.55
C TYR A 40 10.29 -22.44 -3.98
N SER A 41 11.45 -22.00 -4.47
CA SER A 41 11.93 -22.32 -5.82
C SER A 41 12.69 -23.66 -5.83
N VAL A 42 12.40 -24.47 -6.84
CA VAL A 42 13.16 -25.66 -7.20
C VAL A 42 13.72 -25.48 -8.62
N PRO A 43 15.05 -25.53 -8.79
CA PRO A 43 15.64 -25.37 -10.12
C PRO A 43 15.33 -26.59 -10.99
N GLU A 44 14.85 -26.35 -12.20
CA GLU A 44 14.70 -27.38 -13.24
C GLU A 44 15.79 -27.24 -14.30
N ARG A 45 16.28 -28.37 -14.83
CA ARG A 45 17.23 -28.32 -15.96
C ARG A 45 16.50 -27.80 -17.19
N ASN A 46 17.05 -26.76 -17.81
CA ASN A 46 16.56 -26.18 -19.08
C ASN A 46 15.11 -25.68 -19.04
N ARG A 47 14.57 -25.36 -17.86
CA ARG A 47 13.22 -24.82 -17.65
C ARG A 47 13.25 -23.73 -16.58
N PRO A 48 12.26 -22.82 -16.57
CA PRO A 48 12.10 -21.88 -15.46
C PRO A 48 11.94 -22.64 -14.14
N ASP A 49 12.49 -22.07 -13.07
CA ASP A 49 12.35 -22.58 -11.70
C ASP A 49 10.89 -22.91 -11.39
N SER A 50 10.62 -24.14 -10.93
CA SER A 50 9.28 -24.53 -10.51
C SER A 50 9.05 -24.14 -9.05
N ILE A 51 7.80 -23.76 -8.75
CA ILE A 51 7.39 -23.40 -7.40
C ILE A 51 6.84 -24.64 -6.72
N GLN A 52 7.42 -25.00 -5.57
CA GLN A 52 6.92 -26.06 -4.70
C GLN A 52 6.40 -25.50 -3.39
N TYR A 53 5.56 -26.29 -2.72
CA TYR A 53 4.86 -25.91 -1.52
C TYR A 53 5.17 -26.89 -0.38
N ILE A 54 5.27 -26.36 0.84
CA ILE A 54 5.36 -27.18 2.06
C ILE A 54 4.54 -26.51 3.16
N ARG A 55 3.78 -27.30 3.91
CA ARG A 55 3.05 -26.81 5.08
C ARG A 55 3.90 -27.01 6.34
N LEU A 56 4.13 -25.94 7.08
CA LEU A 56 4.89 -25.97 8.31
C LEU A 56 3.96 -25.81 9.51
N ASN A 57 4.04 -26.78 10.43
CA ASN A 57 3.32 -26.73 11.69
C ASN A 57 4.11 -25.88 12.69
N LEU A 58 3.43 -24.89 13.26
CA LEU A 58 3.97 -23.96 14.25
C LEU A 58 3.41 -24.33 15.62
N ASN A 59 4.29 -24.47 16.61
CA ASN A 59 3.90 -24.77 17.98
C ASN A 59 4.76 -23.97 18.98
N ARG A 60 4.58 -24.21 20.28
CA ARG A 60 5.32 -23.52 21.35
C ARG A 60 6.85 -23.66 21.27
N ASN A 61 7.35 -24.70 20.61
CA ASN A 61 8.79 -24.93 20.41
C ASN A 61 9.33 -24.24 19.15
N THR A 62 8.47 -23.62 18.34
CA THR A 62 8.88 -22.86 17.16
C THR A 62 9.31 -21.46 17.58
N VAL A 63 10.55 -21.09 17.27
CA VAL A 63 11.06 -19.74 17.48
C VAL A 63 10.57 -18.82 16.35
N ILE A 64 9.85 -17.76 16.69
CA ILE A 64 9.32 -16.81 15.70
C ILE A 64 9.89 -15.43 15.97
N LEU A 65 10.64 -14.90 15.00
CA LEU A 65 11.32 -13.62 15.10
C LEU A 65 10.91 -12.70 13.95
N ASN A 66 10.94 -11.40 14.19
CA ASN A 66 10.91 -10.40 13.13
C ASN A 66 12.32 -10.19 12.53
N SER A 67 12.44 -9.29 11.54
CA SER A 67 13.71 -8.97 10.89
C SER A 67 14.74 -8.30 11.81
N PHE A 68 14.30 -7.76 12.96
CA PHE A 68 15.14 -7.19 14.00
C PHE A 68 15.57 -8.22 15.06
N GLY A 69 15.19 -9.49 14.91
CA GLY A 69 15.49 -10.55 15.88
C GLY A 69 14.62 -10.51 17.14
N GLN A 70 13.55 -9.73 17.17
CA GLN A 70 12.62 -9.67 18.29
C GLN A 70 11.54 -10.74 18.16
N SER A 71 11.10 -11.30 19.29
CA SER A 71 10.03 -12.30 19.31
C SER A 71 8.72 -11.74 18.73
N MET A 72 8.03 -12.56 17.94
CA MET A 72 6.76 -12.23 17.31
C MET A 72 5.77 -13.38 17.49
N CYS A 73 4.47 -13.06 17.54
CA CYS A 73 3.42 -14.05 17.78
C CYS A 73 3.16 -14.96 16.56
N ILE A 74 2.67 -16.19 16.78
CA ILE A 74 2.28 -17.12 15.69
C ILE A 74 1.20 -16.48 14.80
N CYS A 75 0.15 -15.89 15.41
CA CYS A 75 -0.95 -15.25 14.68
C CYS A 75 -0.55 -13.97 13.95
N CYS A 76 0.65 -13.45 14.20
CA CYS A 76 1.16 -12.26 13.54
C CYS A 76 1.70 -12.59 12.14
N ILE A 77 1.96 -13.88 11.83
CA ILE A 77 2.35 -14.30 10.50
C ILE A 77 1.12 -14.27 9.59
N GLN A 78 1.22 -13.56 8.47
CA GLN A 78 0.14 -13.38 7.51
C GLN A 78 0.57 -13.84 6.12
N ARG A 79 -0.43 -14.19 5.30
CA ARG A 79 -0.24 -14.37 3.86
C ARG A 79 0.43 -13.14 3.25
N GLY A 80 1.38 -13.37 2.33
CA GLY A 80 2.13 -12.30 1.67
C GLY A 80 3.47 -11.98 2.32
N MET A 81 3.74 -12.47 3.53
CA MET A 81 5.03 -12.27 4.19
C MET A 81 6.14 -13.10 3.52
N TRP A 82 7.36 -12.55 3.56
CA TRP A 82 8.57 -13.28 3.20
C TRP A 82 9.28 -13.77 4.46
N VAL A 83 9.64 -15.04 4.49
CA VAL A 83 10.17 -15.70 5.69
C VAL A 83 11.41 -16.52 5.39
N ASN A 84 12.36 -16.50 6.32
CA ASN A 84 13.42 -17.50 6.38
C ASN A 84 12.99 -18.56 7.38
N VAL A 85 12.96 -19.82 6.97
CA VAL A 85 12.48 -20.91 7.80
C VAL A 85 13.54 -21.98 7.99
N ILE A 86 13.56 -22.56 9.19
CA ILE A 86 14.28 -23.78 9.52
C ILE A 86 13.25 -24.77 10.07
N PHE A 87 13.25 -25.99 9.57
CA PHE A 87 12.27 -27.02 9.92
C PHE A 87 12.87 -28.42 9.88
N SER A 88 12.17 -29.39 10.44
CA SER A 88 12.62 -30.78 10.47
C SER A 88 12.69 -31.39 9.05
N SER A 89 13.74 -32.16 8.75
CA SER A 89 13.82 -32.95 7.52
C SER A 89 12.84 -34.13 7.49
N ARG A 90 12.26 -34.52 8.64
CA ARG A 90 11.18 -35.50 8.72
C ARG A 90 9.88 -34.85 8.26
N MET A 91 9.39 -35.26 7.09
CA MET A 91 8.16 -34.74 6.47
C MET A 91 7.10 -35.84 6.34
N THR A 92 5.84 -35.44 6.30
CA THR A 92 4.73 -36.33 5.94
C THR A 92 4.74 -36.65 4.44
N ARG A 93 4.08 -37.74 4.05
CA ARG A 93 3.85 -38.11 2.64
C ARG A 93 2.64 -37.43 1.99
N SER A 94 2.07 -36.39 2.62
CA SER A 94 0.91 -35.67 2.07
C SER A 94 1.33 -34.73 0.95
N ILE A 95 0.34 -34.20 0.21
CA ILE A 95 0.54 -33.18 -0.82
C ILE A 95 -0.27 -31.93 -0.42
N PRO A 96 0.37 -30.78 -0.12
CA PRO A 96 1.82 -30.61 0.04
C PRO A 96 2.36 -31.39 1.26
N PRO A 97 3.67 -31.71 1.28
CA PRO A 97 4.31 -32.32 2.45
C PRO A 97 4.20 -31.40 3.66
N GLN A 98 4.22 -31.98 4.86
CA GLN A 98 4.14 -31.23 6.11
C GLN A 98 5.31 -31.55 7.04
N SER A 99 5.78 -30.56 7.78
CA SER A 99 6.85 -30.72 8.78
C SER A 99 6.69 -29.73 9.93
N ASN A 100 7.34 -30.01 11.07
CA ASN A 100 7.38 -29.09 12.19
C ASN A 100 8.45 -28.02 11.98
N ALA A 101 8.06 -26.75 12.16
CA ALA A 101 9.00 -25.63 12.12
C ALA A 101 9.81 -25.55 13.42
N VAL A 102 11.09 -25.28 13.26
CA VAL A 102 12.02 -24.99 14.37
C VAL A 102 12.16 -23.48 14.52
N SER A 103 12.33 -22.75 13.41
CA SER A 103 12.46 -21.30 13.42
C SER A 103 11.79 -20.67 12.21
N VAL A 104 11.14 -19.53 12.42
CA VAL A 104 10.56 -18.68 11.37
C VAL A 104 11.00 -17.25 11.61
N ILE A 105 11.75 -16.67 10.67
CA ILE A 105 12.22 -15.29 10.73
C ILE A 105 11.51 -14.50 9.62
N VAL A 106 10.60 -13.62 10.01
CA VAL A 106 9.86 -12.77 9.07
C VAL A 106 10.75 -11.63 8.59
N GLN A 107 11.08 -11.64 7.31
CA GLN A 107 11.98 -10.67 6.68
C GLN A 107 11.26 -9.37 6.34
N ARG A 108 10.07 -9.49 5.74
CA ARG A 108 9.23 -8.35 5.38
C ARG A 108 7.77 -8.69 5.65
N ILE A 109 7.12 -7.80 6.39
CA ILE A 109 5.67 -7.68 6.35
C ILE A 109 5.37 -7.07 4.99
N SER A 110 4.96 -7.87 4.01
CA SER A 110 4.21 -7.29 2.91
C SER A 110 2.92 -6.84 3.57
N LEU A 111 2.84 -5.54 3.90
CA LEU A 111 1.59 -4.94 4.37
C LEU A 111 0.51 -5.42 3.40
N PRO A 112 -0.65 -5.91 3.86
CA PRO A 112 -1.73 -6.25 2.94
C PRO A 112 -1.91 -5.07 1.97
N PRO A 113 -2.12 -5.32 0.66
CA PRO A 113 -2.37 -4.24 -0.28
C PRO A 113 -3.38 -3.32 0.37
N ARG A 114 -2.99 -2.05 0.55
CA ARG A 114 -3.89 -1.04 1.09
C ARG A 114 -5.23 -1.24 0.36
N PRO A 115 -6.36 -1.44 1.04
CA PRO A 115 -7.62 -1.65 0.35
C PRO A 115 -7.73 -0.58 -0.74
N PRO A 116 -8.09 -0.95 -1.99
CA PRO A 116 -8.14 0.02 -3.07
C PRO A 116 -8.88 1.24 -2.54
N LEU A 117 -8.22 2.40 -2.58
CA LEU A 117 -8.84 3.65 -2.18
C LEU A 117 -10.22 3.68 -2.86
N PRO A 118 -11.32 4.00 -2.13
CA PRO A 118 -12.63 4.11 -2.76
C PRO A 118 -12.48 4.95 -4.03
N PRO A 119 -13.16 4.58 -5.14
CA PRO A 119 -12.90 5.17 -6.45
C PRO A 119 -12.75 6.68 -6.29
N GLN A 120 -11.51 7.16 -6.46
CA GLN A 120 -11.23 8.56 -6.25
C GLN A 120 -12.10 9.29 -7.25
N ARG A 121 -12.89 10.27 -6.77
CA ARG A 121 -13.71 11.09 -7.67
C ARG A 121 -12.78 11.58 -8.78
N PRO A 122 -13.09 11.30 -10.06
CA PRO A 122 -12.20 11.66 -11.14
C PRO A 122 -11.99 13.18 -11.08
N SER A 123 -10.72 13.56 -10.94
CA SER A 123 -10.35 14.92 -10.59
C SER A 123 -9.14 15.36 -11.38
N SER A 124 -9.12 16.66 -11.65
CA SER A 124 -8.02 17.35 -12.30
C SER A 124 -7.41 18.34 -11.31
N VAL A 125 -6.17 18.73 -11.55
CA VAL A 125 -5.46 19.72 -10.74
C VAL A 125 -5.08 20.90 -11.61
N THR A 126 -5.52 22.08 -11.22
CA THR A 126 -5.20 23.34 -11.88
C THR A 126 -4.47 24.24 -10.89
N THR A 127 -3.37 24.84 -11.33
CA THR A 127 -2.66 25.85 -10.53
C THR A 127 -2.87 27.21 -11.18
N GLY A 128 -3.34 28.17 -10.40
CA GLY A 128 -3.69 29.49 -10.91
C GLY A 128 -3.62 30.55 -9.82
N ARG A 129 -3.61 31.80 -10.26
CA ARG A 129 -3.68 32.97 -9.39
C ARG A 129 -5.14 33.35 -9.20
N ILE A 130 -5.58 33.57 -7.96
CA ILE A 130 -6.94 34.06 -7.71
C ILE A 130 -7.08 35.48 -8.24
N VAL A 131 -8.07 35.72 -9.10
CA VAL A 131 -8.40 37.07 -9.59
C VAL A 131 -9.67 37.62 -8.93
N LEU A 132 -10.58 36.74 -8.53
CA LEU A 132 -11.84 37.11 -7.91
C LEU A 132 -12.28 36.03 -6.92
N ILE A 133 -12.81 36.47 -5.79
CA ILE A 133 -13.47 35.63 -4.79
C ILE A 133 -14.86 36.21 -4.59
N ASP A 134 -15.88 35.39 -4.79
CA ASP A 134 -17.27 35.73 -4.50
C ASP A 134 -17.72 34.89 -3.31
N PHE A 135 -17.84 35.54 -2.16
CA PHE A 135 -18.22 34.88 -0.90
C PHE A 135 -19.73 34.57 -0.84
N ASP A 136 -20.56 35.36 -1.52
CA ASP A 136 -22.02 35.21 -1.49
C ASP A 136 -22.44 34.04 -2.38
N ASN A 137 -21.87 33.97 -3.58
CA ASN A 137 -22.11 32.91 -4.55
C ASN A 137 -21.13 31.73 -4.43
N HIS A 138 -20.25 31.75 -3.44
CA HIS A 138 -19.33 30.67 -3.08
C HIS A 138 -18.48 30.16 -4.26
N PHE A 139 -17.82 31.05 -5.00
CA PHE A 139 -16.89 30.65 -6.04
C PHE A 139 -15.62 31.49 -6.05
N ILE A 140 -14.57 30.94 -6.64
CA ILE A 140 -13.35 31.68 -6.99
C ILE A 140 -13.12 31.61 -8.49
N VAL A 141 -12.50 32.64 -9.03
CA VAL A 141 -11.96 32.64 -10.40
C VAL A 141 -10.45 32.67 -10.30
N THR A 142 -9.80 31.75 -11.00
CA THR A 142 -8.35 31.71 -11.13
C THR A 142 -7.93 31.96 -12.56
N GLU A 143 -6.85 32.71 -12.74
CA GLU A 143 -6.15 32.87 -14.02
C GLU A 143 -4.88 32.02 -14.04
N ASN A 144 -4.53 31.48 -15.21
CA ASN A 144 -3.22 30.89 -15.42
C ASN A 144 -2.16 32.01 -15.54
N PRO A 145 -1.12 32.05 -14.70
CA PRO A 145 -0.11 33.10 -14.73
C PRO A 145 0.65 33.21 -16.06
N ARG A 146 0.67 32.13 -16.86
CA ARG A 146 1.34 32.08 -18.16
C ARG A 146 0.41 32.40 -19.34
N ASN A 147 -0.91 32.36 -19.12
CA ASN A 147 -1.91 32.64 -20.13
C ASN A 147 -3.15 33.25 -19.48
N MET A 148 -3.27 34.58 -19.48
CA MET A 148 -4.36 35.29 -18.81
C MET A 148 -5.75 35.00 -19.40
N ASN A 149 -5.82 34.46 -20.62
CA ASN A 149 -7.07 34.03 -21.25
C ASN A 149 -7.56 32.67 -20.73
N ASP A 150 -6.72 31.91 -20.04
CA ASP A 150 -7.05 30.63 -19.41
C ASP A 150 -7.52 30.89 -17.97
N GLN A 151 -8.82 31.15 -17.87
CA GLN A 151 -9.50 31.37 -16.60
C GLN A 151 -10.42 30.20 -16.28
N ASN A 152 -10.45 29.83 -15.01
CA ASN A 152 -11.34 28.78 -14.51
C ASN A 152 -12.13 29.31 -13.31
N ARG A 153 -13.44 29.04 -13.31
CA ARG A 153 -14.31 29.29 -12.17
C ARG A 153 -14.49 28.00 -11.37
N PHE A 154 -14.18 28.07 -10.08
CA PHE A 154 -14.33 26.95 -9.15
C PHE A 154 -15.44 27.22 -8.15
N LEU A 155 -16.49 26.41 -8.20
CA LEU A 155 -17.56 26.41 -7.21
C LEU A 155 -17.08 25.74 -5.92
N ILE A 156 -17.30 26.42 -4.79
CA ILE A 156 -16.95 25.98 -3.44
C ILE A 156 -18.21 25.45 -2.78
N THR A 157 -18.15 24.22 -2.29
CA THR A 157 -19.24 23.55 -1.59
C THR A 157 -18.87 23.32 -0.13
N ASN A 158 -19.83 22.86 0.68
CA ASN A 158 -19.56 22.39 2.04
C ASN A 158 -18.54 21.23 2.11
N SER A 159 -18.34 20.51 1.01
CA SER A 159 -17.36 19.43 0.90
C SER A 159 -15.97 19.88 0.44
N THR A 160 -15.82 21.15 0.06
CA THR A 160 -14.55 21.71 -0.41
C THR A 160 -13.63 21.98 0.78
N THR A 161 -12.44 21.39 0.77
CA THR A 161 -11.43 21.61 1.81
C THR A 161 -10.44 22.69 1.37
N ILE A 162 -10.06 23.59 2.28
CA ILE A 162 -9.12 24.68 1.98
C ILE A 162 -7.96 24.61 2.96
N THR A 163 -6.73 24.59 2.44
CA THR A 163 -5.50 24.48 3.23
C THR A 163 -4.47 25.55 2.87
N ASN A 164 -3.58 25.85 3.80
CA ASN A 164 -2.40 26.66 3.53
C ASN A 164 -1.26 25.82 2.91
N GLN A 165 -0.12 26.47 2.65
CA GLN A 165 1.07 25.82 2.08
C GLN A 165 1.61 24.66 2.93
N PHE A 166 1.33 24.65 4.24
CA PHE A 166 1.72 23.62 5.19
C PHE A 166 0.66 22.52 5.37
N GLY A 167 -0.46 22.57 4.62
CA GLY A 167 -1.56 21.61 4.72
C GLY A 167 -2.49 21.82 5.91
N LEU A 168 -2.34 22.93 6.65
CA LEU A 168 -3.26 23.27 7.75
C LEU A 168 -4.57 23.83 7.20
N PRO A 169 -5.73 23.46 7.77
CA PRO A 169 -7.02 23.96 7.33
C PRO A 169 -7.13 25.47 7.55
N ILE A 170 -7.60 26.18 6.52
CA ILE A 170 -7.89 27.61 6.55
C ILE A 170 -9.31 27.86 6.03
N ARG A 171 -9.84 29.06 6.25
CA ARG A 171 -11.17 29.46 5.78
C ARG A 171 -11.05 30.09 4.39
N LEU A 172 -12.15 30.11 3.64
CA LEU A 172 -12.22 30.84 2.36
C LEU A 172 -11.86 32.32 2.50
N ARG A 173 -12.20 32.93 3.65
CA ARG A 173 -11.87 34.33 3.99
C ARG A 173 -10.37 34.59 4.16
N ASP A 174 -9.56 33.54 4.33
CA ASP A 174 -8.11 33.63 4.44
C ASP A 174 -7.43 33.59 3.05
N LEU A 175 -8.21 33.39 1.99
CA LEU A 175 -7.79 33.58 0.61
C LEU A 175 -8.05 35.01 0.16
N GLN A 176 -7.18 35.52 -0.71
CA GLN A 176 -7.26 36.87 -1.25
C GLN A 176 -6.97 36.84 -2.76
N PRO A 177 -7.54 37.77 -3.53
CA PRO A 177 -7.08 38.03 -4.89
C PRO A 177 -5.56 38.26 -4.89
N GLY A 178 -4.88 37.63 -5.85
CA GLY A 178 -3.43 37.63 -5.97
C GLY A 178 -2.75 36.36 -5.43
N ASN A 179 -3.40 35.60 -4.54
CA ASN A 179 -2.86 34.34 -4.02
C ASN A 179 -2.70 33.31 -5.13
N MET A 180 -1.56 32.61 -5.12
CA MET A 180 -1.39 31.39 -5.91
C MET A 180 -2.09 30.25 -5.20
N VAL A 181 -2.91 29.50 -5.95
CA VAL A 181 -3.60 28.32 -5.44
C VAL A 181 -3.46 27.14 -6.37
N ARG A 182 -3.37 25.96 -5.77
CA ARG A 182 -3.52 24.68 -6.44
C ARG A 182 -4.89 24.12 -6.11
N VAL A 183 -5.73 23.97 -7.12
CA VAL A 183 -7.12 23.52 -6.99
C VAL A 183 -7.26 22.11 -7.55
N THR A 184 -7.68 21.17 -6.72
CA THR A 184 -8.17 19.86 -7.13
C THR A 184 -9.67 19.96 -7.33
N HIS A 185 -10.16 19.63 -8.52
CA HIS A 185 -11.56 19.82 -8.92
C HIS A 185 -12.09 18.66 -9.75
N ALA A 186 -13.40 18.62 -10.00
CA ALA A 186 -14.01 17.62 -10.87
C ALA A 186 -13.41 17.71 -12.29
N ASN A 187 -13.22 16.56 -12.94
CA ASN A 187 -12.70 16.51 -14.31
C ASN A 187 -13.75 16.83 -15.39
N PHE A 188 -14.96 17.19 -14.99
CA PHE A 188 -16.01 17.69 -15.88
C PHE A 188 -16.21 19.19 -15.62
N GLN A 189 -16.45 19.95 -16.70
CA GLN A 189 -16.68 21.39 -16.64
C GLN A 189 -17.94 21.75 -17.43
N THR A 190 -18.70 22.72 -16.93
CA THR A 190 -19.79 23.33 -17.68
C THR A 190 -19.21 24.32 -18.68
N PRO A 191 -19.51 24.19 -19.99
CA PRO A 191 -19.03 25.12 -20.99
C PRO A 191 -19.68 26.50 -20.80
N SER A 192 -18.87 27.51 -20.56
CA SER A 192 -19.26 28.93 -20.54
C SER A 192 -18.07 29.82 -20.86
N VAL A 193 -18.28 31.13 -21.02
CA VAL A 193 -17.22 32.12 -21.30
C VAL A 193 -16.01 31.96 -20.37
N ILE A 194 -16.27 31.68 -19.10
CA ILE A 194 -15.27 31.16 -18.16
C ILE A 194 -15.71 29.74 -17.78
N PRO A 195 -14.99 28.67 -18.16
CA PRO A 195 -15.32 27.30 -17.78
C PRO A 195 -15.52 27.14 -16.27
N GLN A 196 -16.51 26.35 -15.87
CA GLN A 196 -16.90 26.20 -14.46
C GLN A 196 -16.86 24.75 -14.00
N THR A 197 -16.39 24.50 -12.77
CA THR A 197 -16.38 23.16 -12.18
C THR A 197 -16.36 23.22 -10.65
N THR A 198 -16.60 22.08 -9.99
CA THR A 198 -16.64 22.00 -8.52
C THR A 198 -15.24 21.74 -7.96
N ALA A 199 -14.80 22.57 -7.01
CA ALA A 199 -13.56 22.34 -6.28
C ALA A 199 -13.75 21.31 -5.15
N PHE A 200 -12.84 20.34 -5.09
CA PHE A 200 -12.76 19.38 -3.98
C PHE A 200 -11.76 19.84 -2.92
N HIS A 201 -10.63 20.40 -3.35
CA HIS A 201 -9.60 20.90 -2.45
C HIS A 201 -8.87 22.10 -3.04
N ILE A 202 -8.63 23.13 -2.22
CA ILE A 202 -7.90 24.34 -2.58
C ILE A 202 -6.72 24.48 -1.63
N GLN A 203 -5.51 24.52 -2.16
CA GLN A 203 -4.29 24.77 -1.39
C GLN A 203 -3.69 26.11 -1.77
N ARG A 204 -3.51 27.00 -0.79
CA ARG A 204 -2.73 28.23 -0.97
C ARG A 204 -1.24 27.89 -1.02
N LEU A 205 -0.56 28.33 -2.08
CA LEU A 205 0.87 28.13 -2.30
C LEU A 205 1.70 29.26 -1.68
#